data_AF-A0A9D7F9C9-F1
#
_entry.id   AF-A0A9D7F9C9-F1
#
_cell.length_a   1.000
_cell.length_b   1.000
_cell.length_c   1.000
_cell.angle_alpha   90.00
_cell.angle_beta   90.00
_cell.angle_gamma   90.00
#
_symmetry.space_group_name_H-M   'P 1'
#
loop_
_entity.id
_entity.type
_entity.pdbx_description
1 polymer ?
#
loop_
_entity_poly.entity_id
_entity_poly.type
_entity_poly.pdbx_seq_one_letter_code
_entity_poly.pdbx_strand_id
1 'polypeptide(L)'
;MNIRILPILTLLLLSFICISCGHYAQQPASRQGRATITDTIPPLREQIYLQVRNGNTTEALALLEKTGHQAVPLFKDQFQRAHKDFSMGLTSFEDHAITLARIHYAILEYTPGETSAGNAAGVPNDQVRKLAEEGELEAALQMLLPAFEKDATLQLARLHSTEKYFQQGLVPEAEWSREKLKVKFAILELAE
;
A
#
# COMPACT_ATOMS: atom_id res chain seq x y z
N MET A 1 21.64 -11.41 65.41
CA MET A 1 22.33 -10.10 65.39
C MET A 1 22.08 -9.48 64.03
N ASN A 2 21.25 -8.43 64.01
CA ASN A 2 21.00 -7.59 62.84
C ASN A 2 22.30 -6.85 62.44
N ILE A 3 22.46 -6.52 61.16
CA ILE A 3 22.63 -5.14 60.69
C ILE A 3 22.40 -5.10 59.17
N ARG A 4 21.46 -4.23 58.79
CA ARG A 4 21.09 -3.82 57.43
C ARG A 4 22.13 -2.81 56.92
N ILE A 5 22.68 -3.01 55.73
CA ILE A 5 23.38 -1.94 54.98
C ILE A 5 23.00 -2.03 53.51
N LEU A 6 21.85 -1.44 53.20
CA LEU A 6 21.53 -0.83 51.91
C LEU A 6 20.85 0.49 52.32
N PRO A 7 21.45 1.67 52.07
CA PRO A 7 21.27 2.32 50.76
C PRO A 7 22.39 3.34 50.43
N ILE A 8 23.43 2.96 49.68
CA ILE A 8 24.42 3.93 49.15
C ILE A 8 24.49 3.89 47.62
N LEU A 9 23.92 2.85 46.99
CA LEU A 9 24.00 2.67 45.53
C LEU A 9 22.97 3.49 44.73
N THR A 10 22.04 4.18 45.39
CA THR A 10 20.93 4.92 44.74
C THR A 10 21.15 6.43 44.62
N LEU A 11 22.33 6.95 44.97
CA LEU A 11 22.63 8.41 44.95
C LEU A 11 23.68 8.83 43.91
N LEU A 12 24.19 7.90 43.09
CA LEU A 12 25.20 8.18 42.05
C LEU A 12 24.65 8.27 40.62
N LEU A 13 23.33 8.18 40.43
CA LEU A 13 22.67 8.20 39.12
C LEU A 13 21.99 9.54 38.77
N LEU A 14 22.21 10.59 39.57
CA LEU A 14 21.51 11.89 39.46
C LEU A 14 22.42 13.11 39.22
N SER A 15 23.71 12.91 38.92
CA SER A 15 24.69 14.02 38.72
C SER A 15 25.27 14.13 37.30
N PHE A 16 24.71 13.46 36.30
CA PHE A 16 25.11 13.60 34.88
C PHE A 16 24.15 14.47 34.04
N ILE A 17 23.45 15.39 34.70
CA ILE A 17 22.73 16.48 34.05
C ILE A 17 23.52 17.76 34.39
N CYS A 18 23.91 18.53 33.36
CA CYS A 18 24.44 19.92 33.42
C CYS A 18 25.89 20.23 33.00
N ILE A 19 26.58 19.45 32.15
CA ILE A 19 27.79 19.99 31.47
C ILE A 19 27.83 19.60 29.99
N SER A 20 27.08 20.33 29.16
CA SER A 20 27.35 20.55 27.73
C SER A 20 26.54 21.76 27.24
N CYS A 21 26.61 22.88 27.97
CA CYS A 21 26.26 24.19 27.44
C CYS A 21 27.54 24.81 26.89
N GLY A 22 27.56 25.09 25.59
CA GLY A 22 28.53 26.00 24.98
C GLY A 22 29.20 25.44 23.75
N HIS A 23 28.54 25.54 22.60
CA HIS A 23 29.14 25.94 21.32
C HIS A 23 28.02 26.56 20.48
N TYR A 24 27.80 27.86 20.72
CA TYR A 24 26.93 28.71 19.94
C TYR A 24 27.65 29.03 18.63
N ALA A 25 27.38 28.26 17.57
CA ALA A 25 27.77 28.61 16.21
C ALA A 25 26.57 29.27 15.53
N GLN A 26 26.70 30.56 15.24
CA GLN A 26 25.79 31.33 14.38
C GLN A 26 25.59 30.62 13.04
N GLN A 27 24.39 30.09 12.81
CA GLN A 27 23.92 29.73 11.47
C GLN A 27 23.18 30.94 10.87
N PRO A 28 23.52 31.37 9.65
CA PRO A 28 22.83 32.47 8.99
C PRO A 28 21.37 32.07 8.71
N ALA A 29 20.46 33.00 9.01
CA ALA A 29 19.03 32.90 8.77
C ALA A 29 18.75 32.63 7.29
N SER A 30 18.54 31.35 6.94
CA SER A 30 17.88 30.99 5.71
C SER A 30 16.41 31.39 5.83
N ARG A 31 15.99 32.30 4.95
CA ARG A 31 14.57 32.57 4.68
C ARG A 31 13.90 31.24 4.32
N GLN A 32 13.27 30.60 5.28
CA GLN A 32 12.27 29.59 5.01
C GLN A 32 11.12 30.30 4.32
N GLY A 33 11.12 30.24 2.99
CA GLY A 33 9.89 30.36 2.24
C GLY A 33 8.92 29.36 2.85
N ARG A 34 7.90 29.87 3.52
CA ARG A 34 6.76 29.08 3.98
C ARG A 34 6.15 28.47 2.74
N ALA A 35 6.54 27.23 2.42
CA ALA A 35 5.83 26.42 1.46
C ALA A 35 4.39 26.34 2.00
N THR A 36 3.49 27.05 1.35
CA THR A 36 2.06 26.77 1.47
C THR A 36 1.88 25.35 0.95
N ILE A 37 1.91 24.39 1.87
CA ILE A 37 1.38 23.05 1.64
C ILE A 37 -0.09 23.29 1.32
N THR A 38 -0.38 23.36 0.03
CA THR A 38 -1.75 23.38 -0.44
C THR A 38 -2.11 21.91 -0.40
N ASP A 39 -2.79 21.49 0.67
CA ASP A 39 -3.43 20.17 0.76
C ASP A 39 -4.46 20.08 -0.36
N THR A 40 -3.96 19.79 -1.55
CA THR A 40 -4.77 19.61 -2.75
C THR A 40 -5.29 18.20 -2.65
N ILE A 41 -6.59 18.10 -2.34
CA ILE A 41 -7.30 16.82 -2.37
C ILE A 41 -7.11 16.26 -3.79
N PRO A 42 -6.56 15.04 -3.94
CA PRO A 42 -6.34 14.49 -5.27
C PRO A 42 -7.66 14.38 -6.03
N PRO A 43 -7.67 14.46 -7.38
CA PRO A 43 -8.86 14.21 -8.17
C PRO A 43 -9.54 12.88 -7.80
N LEU A 44 -10.88 12.81 -7.93
CA LEU A 44 -11.67 11.63 -7.55
C LEU A 44 -11.13 10.33 -8.16
N ARG A 45 -10.70 10.37 -9.42
CA ARG A 45 -10.07 9.26 -10.12
C ARG A 45 -8.82 8.75 -9.39
N GLU A 46 -7.88 9.63 -9.08
CA GLU A 46 -6.67 9.28 -8.32
C GLU A 46 -7.01 8.73 -6.94
N GLN A 47 -8.02 9.27 -6.26
CA GLN A 47 -8.48 8.71 -4.99
C GLN A 47 -8.99 7.27 -5.15
N ILE A 48 -9.78 6.97 -6.19
CA ILE A 48 -10.28 5.61 -6.45
C ILE A 48 -9.11 4.66 -6.74
N TYR A 49 -8.19 5.05 -7.64
CA TYR A 49 -7.01 4.25 -7.96
C TYR A 49 -6.16 3.98 -6.72
N LEU A 50 -5.94 5.00 -5.88
CA LEU A 50 -5.22 4.87 -4.62
C LEU A 50 -5.88 3.87 -3.67
N GLN A 51 -7.22 3.90 -3.54
CA GLN A 51 -7.92 2.95 -2.68
C GLN A 51 -7.86 1.51 -3.22
N VAL A 52 -8.02 1.32 -4.54
CA VAL A 52 -7.86 -0.01 -5.17
C VAL A 52 -6.44 -0.52 -4.93
N ARG A 53 -5.42 0.30 -5.23
CA ARG A 53 -4.01 -0.02 -5.05
C ARG A 53 -3.70 -0.54 -3.65
N ASN A 54 -4.25 0.12 -2.63
CA ASN A 54 -4.02 -0.23 -1.22
C ASN A 54 -4.89 -1.42 -0.74
N GLY A 55 -5.67 -2.06 -1.61
CA GLY A 55 -6.60 -3.14 -1.24
C GLY A 55 -7.84 -2.68 -0.46
N ASN A 56 -8.11 -1.37 -0.42
CA ASN A 56 -9.23 -0.74 0.30
C ASN A 56 -10.50 -0.75 -0.57
N THR A 57 -11.02 -1.95 -0.82
CA THR A 57 -12.12 -2.18 -1.77
C THR A 57 -13.41 -1.48 -1.37
N THR A 58 -13.74 -1.44 -0.07
CA THR A 58 -14.93 -0.76 0.46
C THR A 58 -14.88 0.74 0.17
N GLU A 59 -13.74 1.36 0.43
CA GLU A 59 -13.50 2.79 0.23
C GLU A 59 -13.51 3.13 -1.26
N ALA A 60 -12.89 2.29 -2.09
CA ALA A 60 -12.91 2.45 -3.55
C ALA A 60 -14.34 2.41 -4.11
N LEU A 61 -15.18 1.45 -3.67
CA LEU A 61 -16.59 1.36 -4.06
C LEU A 61 -17.41 2.54 -3.55
N ALA A 62 -17.13 3.05 -2.35
CA ALA A 62 -17.81 4.23 -1.80
C ALA A 62 -17.45 5.51 -2.58
N LEU A 63 -16.21 5.64 -3.04
CA LEU A 63 -15.80 6.73 -3.92
C LEU A 63 -16.42 6.60 -5.31
N LEU A 64 -16.44 5.40 -5.89
CA LEU A 64 -17.05 5.14 -7.18
C LEU A 64 -18.56 5.40 -7.17
N GLU A 65 -19.27 5.11 -6.07
CA GLU A 65 -20.70 5.40 -5.94
C GLU A 65 -21.04 6.88 -6.16
N LYS A 66 -20.13 7.79 -5.79
CA LYS A 66 -20.32 9.24 -5.99
C LYS A 66 -20.41 9.64 -7.47
N THR A 67 -20.02 8.76 -8.39
CA THR A 67 -20.14 8.98 -9.84
C THR A 67 -21.55 8.70 -10.37
N GLY A 68 -22.42 8.06 -9.59
CA GLY A 68 -23.81 7.76 -9.98
C GLY A 68 -23.97 6.53 -10.87
N HIS A 69 -22.93 5.70 -11.06
CA HIS A 69 -23.04 4.47 -11.83
C HIS A 69 -23.95 3.43 -11.14
N GLN A 70 -24.99 2.99 -11.86
CA GLN A 70 -26.01 2.07 -11.34
C GLN A 70 -25.48 0.65 -11.06
N ALA A 71 -24.30 0.29 -11.56
CA ALA A 71 -23.68 -1.01 -11.32
C ALA A 71 -23.01 -1.12 -9.93
N VAL A 72 -22.71 0.01 -9.28
CA VAL A 72 -21.95 0.03 -8.02
C VAL A 72 -22.62 -0.76 -6.87
N PRO A 73 -23.95 -0.69 -6.66
CA PRO A 73 -24.62 -1.53 -5.67
C PRO A 73 -24.39 -3.04 -5.89
N LEU A 74 -24.37 -3.51 -7.15
CA LEU A 74 -24.11 -4.91 -7.45
C LEU A 74 -22.68 -5.32 -7.07
N PHE A 75 -21.69 -4.46 -7.31
CA PHE A 75 -20.30 -4.73 -6.91
C PHE A 75 -20.13 -4.75 -5.39
N LYS A 76 -20.84 -3.87 -4.66
CA LYS A 76 -20.86 -3.89 -3.19
C LYS A 76 -21.43 -5.19 -2.64
N ASP A 77 -22.56 -5.64 -3.17
CA ASP A 77 -23.19 -6.89 -2.75
C ASP A 77 -22.30 -8.11 -3.04
N GLN A 78 -21.65 -8.13 -4.20
CA GLN A 78 -20.68 -9.18 -4.56
C GLN A 78 -19.47 -9.18 -3.63
N PHE A 79 -18.89 -8.00 -3.34
CA PHE A 79 -17.77 -7.87 -2.43
C PHE A 79 -18.12 -8.35 -1.01
N GLN A 80 -19.26 -7.89 -0.47
CA GLN A 80 -19.71 -8.25 0.87
C GLN A 80 -19.96 -9.75 0.99
N ARG A 81 -20.59 -10.35 -0.03
CA ARG A 81 -20.83 -11.80 -0.06
C ARG A 81 -19.53 -12.58 -0.12
N ALA A 82 -18.64 -12.26 -1.06
CA ALA A 82 -17.35 -12.93 -1.19
C ALA A 82 -16.53 -12.84 0.10
N HIS A 83 -16.48 -11.65 0.72
CA HIS A 83 -15.76 -11.44 1.96
C HIS A 83 -16.37 -12.24 3.13
N LYS A 84 -17.70 -12.26 3.24
CA LYS A 84 -18.40 -13.07 4.24
C LYS A 84 -18.13 -14.56 4.03
N ASP A 85 -18.29 -15.07 2.82
CA ASP A 85 -18.13 -16.49 2.51
C ASP A 85 -16.68 -16.94 2.77
N PHE A 86 -15.70 -16.11 2.39
CA PHE A 86 -14.29 -16.36 2.68
C PHE A 86 -13.99 -16.35 4.17
N SER A 87 -14.45 -15.35 4.92
CA SER A 87 -14.21 -15.27 6.38
C SER A 87 -14.88 -16.42 7.17
N MET A 88 -15.95 -16.99 6.63
CA MET A 88 -16.62 -18.18 7.18
C MET A 88 -15.96 -19.50 6.74
N GLY A 89 -14.93 -19.46 5.89
CA GLY A 89 -14.27 -20.65 5.34
C GLY A 89 -15.13 -21.43 4.34
N LEU A 90 -16.15 -20.79 3.76
CA LEU A 90 -17.05 -21.41 2.78
C LEU A 90 -16.45 -21.41 1.36
N THR A 91 -15.49 -20.52 1.10
CA THR A 91 -14.79 -20.42 -0.19
C THR A 91 -13.28 -20.48 0.01
N SER A 92 -12.57 -20.96 -1.00
CA SER A 92 -11.11 -20.92 -1.01
C SER A 92 -10.59 -19.49 -1.12
N PHE A 93 -9.31 -19.28 -0.77
CA PHE A 93 -8.65 -18.00 -1.02
C PHE A 93 -8.56 -17.70 -2.52
N GLU A 94 -8.34 -18.71 -3.37
CA GLU A 94 -8.25 -18.53 -4.82
C GLU A 94 -9.56 -18.00 -5.41
N ASP A 95 -10.70 -18.58 -5.03
CA ASP A 95 -12.02 -18.12 -5.49
C ASP A 95 -12.33 -16.69 -5.00
N HIS A 96 -11.94 -16.39 -3.76
CA HIS A 96 -12.05 -15.05 -3.19
C HIS A 96 -11.17 -14.04 -3.95
N ALA A 97 -9.92 -14.39 -4.22
CA ALA A 97 -8.97 -13.55 -4.95
C ALA A 97 -9.42 -13.27 -6.39
N ILE A 98 -9.98 -14.27 -7.09
CA ILE A 98 -10.57 -14.10 -8.43
C ILE A 98 -11.73 -13.12 -8.37
N THR A 99 -12.61 -13.26 -7.38
CA THR A 99 -13.76 -12.36 -7.21
C THR A 99 -13.30 -10.94 -6.92
N LEU A 100 -12.30 -10.78 -6.04
CA LEU A 100 -11.74 -9.49 -5.70
C LEU A 100 -11.09 -8.80 -6.91
N ALA A 101 -10.33 -9.55 -7.71
CA ALA A 101 -9.70 -9.02 -8.93
C ALA A 101 -10.75 -8.55 -9.96
N ARG A 102 -11.86 -9.28 -10.13
CA ARG A 102 -12.98 -8.87 -11.00
C ARG A 102 -13.61 -7.56 -10.52
N ILE A 103 -13.79 -7.42 -9.21
CA ILE A 103 -14.35 -6.22 -8.60
C ILE A 103 -13.40 -5.04 -8.78
N HIS A 104 -12.09 -5.21 -8.53
CA HIS A 104 -11.09 -4.17 -8.77
C HIS A 104 -11.03 -3.74 -10.23
N TYR A 105 -11.05 -4.69 -11.17
CA TYR A 105 -11.11 -4.38 -12.60
C TYR A 105 -12.36 -3.56 -12.92
N ALA A 106 -13.53 -3.97 -12.42
CA ALA A 106 -14.77 -3.23 -12.62
C ALA A 106 -14.69 -1.82 -12.00
N ILE A 107 -14.12 -1.66 -10.81
CA ILE A 107 -13.96 -0.33 -10.21
C ILE A 107 -13.14 0.58 -11.12
N LEU A 108 -11.98 0.10 -11.60
CA LEU A 108 -11.11 0.89 -12.47
C LEU A 108 -11.75 1.18 -13.84
N GLU A 109 -12.51 0.24 -14.40
CA GLU A 109 -13.21 0.41 -15.68
C GLU A 109 -14.33 1.46 -15.61
N TYR A 110 -15.09 1.47 -14.51
CA TYR A 110 -16.18 2.43 -14.31
C TYR A 110 -15.69 3.76 -13.71
N THR A 111 -14.39 3.91 -13.43
CA THR A 111 -13.83 5.16 -12.93
C THR A 111 -13.77 6.18 -14.06
N PRO A 112 -14.39 7.37 -13.93
CA PRO A 112 -14.41 8.37 -14.98
C PRO A 112 -13.03 9.01 -15.18
N GLY A 113 -12.73 9.33 -16.44
CA GLY A 113 -11.50 9.99 -16.88
C GLY A 113 -10.69 9.12 -17.84
N GLU A 114 -9.89 9.76 -18.69
CA GLU A 114 -8.98 9.01 -19.55
C GLU A 114 -7.93 8.30 -18.69
N THR A 115 -7.61 7.06 -19.04
CA THR A 115 -6.39 6.42 -18.57
C THR A 115 -5.22 7.32 -18.94
N SER A 116 -4.35 7.62 -17.98
CA SER A 116 -3.07 8.24 -18.30
C SER A 116 -2.35 7.27 -19.22
N ALA A 117 -2.39 7.55 -20.53
CA ALA A 117 -1.60 6.85 -21.51
C ALA A 117 -0.14 7.29 -21.28
N GLY A 118 0.50 6.73 -20.26
CA GLY A 118 1.91 6.98 -20.04
C GLY A 118 2.71 6.39 -21.17
N ASN A 119 3.76 7.11 -21.56
CA ASN A 119 4.72 6.58 -22.50
C ASN A 119 5.52 5.46 -21.81
N ALA A 120 5.33 4.22 -22.27
CA ALA A 120 6.18 3.08 -21.89
C ALA A 120 7.67 3.35 -22.17
N ALA A 121 7.98 4.24 -23.13
CA ALA A 121 9.33 4.67 -23.48
C ALA A 121 10.15 5.33 -22.33
N GLY A 122 9.52 5.66 -21.19
CA GLY A 122 10.19 6.21 -20.01
C GLY A 122 10.40 5.22 -18.85
N VAL A 123 9.93 3.97 -18.97
CA VAL A 123 10.10 2.97 -17.91
C VAL A 123 11.51 2.37 -18.02
N PRO A 124 12.32 2.42 -16.95
CA PRO A 124 13.63 1.76 -16.97
C PRO A 124 13.46 0.26 -16.73
N ASN A 125 13.13 -0.49 -17.79
CA ASN A 125 12.81 -1.92 -17.74
C ASN A 125 13.88 -2.76 -17.03
N ASP A 126 15.17 -2.46 -17.23
CA ASP A 126 16.27 -3.15 -16.53
C ASP A 126 16.18 -3.00 -15.00
N GLN A 127 15.83 -1.80 -14.52
CA GLN A 127 15.66 -1.53 -13.09
C GLN A 127 14.40 -2.21 -12.54
N VAL A 128 13.30 -2.23 -13.30
CA VAL A 128 12.06 -2.94 -12.94
C VAL A 128 12.33 -4.44 -12.80
N ARG A 129 13.02 -5.04 -13.78
CA ARG A 129 13.39 -6.46 -13.77
C ARG A 129 14.27 -6.80 -12.56
N LYS A 130 15.29 -5.97 -12.28
CA LYS A 130 16.16 -6.13 -11.12
C LYS A 130 15.37 -6.14 -9.80
N LEU A 131 14.48 -5.16 -9.59
CA LEU A 131 13.64 -5.10 -8.39
C LEU A 131 12.72 -6.33 -8.27
N ALA A 132 12.11 -6.76 -9.38
CA ALA A 132 11.27 -7.95 -9.40
C ALA A 132 12.05 -9.23 -9.08
N GLU A 133 13.29 -9.33 -9.54
CA GLU A 133 14.19 -10.44 -9.25
C GLU A 133 14.61 -10.48 -7.78
N GLU A 134 14.90 -9.33 -7.19
CA GLU A 134 15.26 -9.12 -5.78
C GLU A 134 14.06 -9.29 -4.82
N GLY A 135 12.84 -9.36 -5.33
CA GLY A 135 11.61 -9.51 -4.54
C GLY A 135 11.01 -8.19 -4.06
N GLU A 136 11.54 -7.06 -4.52
CA GLU A 136 11.05 -5.70 -4.27
C GLU A 136 9.85 -5.38 -5.17
N LEU A 137 8.80 -6.21 -5.08
CA LEU A 137 7.67 -6.23 -6.01
C LEU A 137 6.87 -4.92 -6.00
N GLU A 138 6.65 -4.34 -4.82
CA GLU A 138 5.93 -3.06 -4.71
C GLU A 138 6.71 -1.94 -5.39
N ALA A 139 8.02 -1.82 -5.14
CA ALA A 139 8.86 -0.82 -5.77
C ALA A 139 8.86 -0.97 -7.30
N ALA A 140 8.96 -2.20 -7.81
CA ALA A 140 8.88 -2.48 -9.23
C ALA A 140 7.53 -2.04 -9.84
N LEU A 141 6.41 -2.33 -9.17
CA LEU A 141 5.07 -1.92 -9.62
C LEU A 141 4.87 -0.40 -9.60
N GLN A 142 5.40 0.30 -8.59
CA GLN A 142 5.33 1.76 -8.52
C GLN A 142 6.04 2.42 -9.71
N MET A 143 7.13 1.81 -10.20
CA MET A 143 7.82 2.27 -11.41
C MET A 143 7.02 2.02 -12.70
N LEU A 144 6.15 1.01 -12.72
CA LEU A 144 5.29 0.69 -13.85
C LEU A 144 4.02 1.55 -13.90
N LEU A 145 3.57 2.11 -12.78
CA LEU A 145 2.34 2.91 -12.71
C LEU A 145 2.21 4.01 -13.77
N PRO A 146 3.26 4.80 -14.11
CA PRO A 146 3.13 5.83 -15.11
C PRO A 146 2.70 5.28 -16.48
N ALA A 147 3.24 4.13 -16.91
CA ALA A 147 3.00 3.54 -18.22
C ALA A 147 1.86 2.51 -18.25
N PHE A 148 1.66 1.78 -17.15
CA PHE A 148 0.72 0.66 -17.02
C PHE A 148 -0.19 0.84 -15.81
N GLU A 149 -0.78 2.03 -15.67
CA GLU A 149 -1.49 2.46 -14.47
C GLU A 149 -2.52 1.44 -13.99
N LYS A 150 -3.36 0.91 -14.89
CA LYS A 150 -4.42 -0.05 -14.55
C LYS A 150 -3.83 -1.39 -14.10
N ASP A 151 -2.95 -1.98 -14.90
CA ASP A 151 -2.39 -3.31 -14.61
C ASP A 151 -1.51 -3.29 -13.36
N ALA A 152 -0.64 -2.29 -13.22
CA ALA A 152 0.18 -2.12 -12.02
C ALA A 152 -0.67 -1.87 -10.78
N THR A 153 -1.76 -1.09 -10.89
CA THR A 153 -2.73 -0.90 -9.78
C THR A 153 -3.39 -2.23 -9.38
N LEU A 154 -3.78 -3.07 -10.34
CA LEU A 154 -4.38 -4.38 -10.05
C LEU A 154 -3.38 -5.32 -9.36
N GLN A 155 -2.11 -5.33 -9.78
CA GLN A 155 -1.09 -6.16 -9.13
C GLN A 155 -0.74 -5.66 -7.73
N LEU A 156 -0.71 -4.34 -7.49
CA LEU A 156 -0.53 -3.77 -6.16
C LEU A 156 -1.72 -4.12 -5.25
N ALA A 157 -2.94 -3.98 -5.76
CA ALA A 157 -4.16 -4.36 -5.03
C ALA A 157 -4.13 -5.84 -4.61
N ARG A 158 -3.67 -6.71 -5.51
CA ARG A 158 -3.48 -8.15 -5.25
C ARG A 158 -2.44 -8.39 -4.16
N LEU A 159 -1.28 -7.74 -4.25
CA LEU A 159 -0.19 -7.86 -3.28
C LEU A 159 -0.66 -7.43 -1.89
N HIS A 160 -1.19 -6.22 -1.76
CA HIS A 160 -1.62 -5.64 -0.47
C HIS A 160 -2.82 -6.37 0.13
N SER A 161 -3.79 -6.80 -0.68
CA SER A 161 -4.93 -7.57 -0.16
C SER A 161 -4.50 -8.94 0.35
N THR A 162 -3.62 -9.63 -0.38
CA THR A 162 -3.12 -10.95 0.06
C THR A 162 -2.25 -10.82 1.31
N GLU A 163 -1.38 -9.82 1.37
CA GLU A 163 -0.60 -9.52 2.57
C GLU A 163 -1.51 -9.27 3.77
N LYS A 164 -2.55 -8.44 3.61
CA LYS A 164 -3.54 -8.18 4.66
C LYS A 164 -4.18 -9.46 5.18
N TYR A 165 -4.58 -10.38 4.30
CA TYR A 165 -5.18 -11.65 4.71
C TYR A 165 -4.17 -12.63 5.32
N PHE A 166 -2.92 -12.60 4.87
CA PHE A 166 -1.82 -13.34 5.48
C PHE A 166 -1.58 -12.87 6.92
N GLN A 167 -1.49 -11.55 7.16
CA GLN A 167 -1.34 -10.98 8.50
C GLN A 167 -2.53 -11.30 9.43
N GLN A 168 -3.71 -11.57 8.86
CA GLN A 168 -4.91 -12.00 9.59
C GLN A 168 -4.98 -13.51 9.83
N GLY A 169 -4.02 -14.30 9.32
CA GLY A 169 -4.02 -15.75 9.40
C GLY A 169 -5.07 -16.45 8.51
N LEU A 170 -5.67 -15.72 7.57
CA LEU A 170 -6.65 -16.25 6.62
C LEU A 170 -6.00 -16.85 5.37
N VAL A 171 -4.71 -16.54 5.13
CA VAL A 171 -3.92 -17.06 4.02
C VAL A 171 -2.66 -17.72 4.58
N PRO A 172 -2.35 -18.97 4.22
CA PRO A 172 -1.11 -19.62 4.65
C PRO A 172 0.11 -19.09 3.87
N GLU A 173 1.29 -19.23 4.46
CA GLU A 173 2.57 -18.74 3.89
C GLU A 173 2.86 -19.27 2.48
N ALA A 174 2.53 -20.54 2.22
CA ALA A 174 2.71 -21.15 0.91
C ALA A 174 1.88 -20.43 -0.18
N GLU A 175 0.66 -20.02 0.17
CA GLU A 175 -0.23 -19.31 -0.75
C GLU A 175 0.22 -17.86 -0.92
N TRP A 176 0.64 -17.18 0.16
CA TRP A 176 1.26 -15.86 0.06
C TRP A 176 2.48 -15.86 -0.87
N SER A 177 3.34 -16.86 -0.74
CA SER A 177 4.53 -17.01 -1.59
C SER A 177 4.16 -17.24 -3.05
N ARG A 178 3.11 -18.04 -3.31
CA ARG A 178 2.56 -18.27 -4.66
C ARG A 178 2.03 -16.98 -5.28
N GLU A 179 1.30 -16.16 -4.52
CA GLU A 179 0.77 -14.88 -5.01
C GLU A 179 1.89 -13.88 -5.33
N LYS A 180 2.94 -13.80 -4.49
CA LYS A 180 4.14 -13.00 -4.82
C LYS A 180 4.80 -13.44 -6.12
N LEU A 181 4.88 -14.75 -6.39
CA LEU A 181 5.40 -15.26 -7.66
C LEU A 181 4.52 -14.87 -8.85
N LYS A 182 3.19 -14.98 -8.73
CA LYS A 182 2.25 -14.53 -9.78
C LYS A 182 2.43 -13.05 -10.09
N VAL A 183 2.56 -12.21 -9.05
CA VAL A 183 2.83 -10.77 -9.21
C VAL A 183 4.20 -10.53 -9.87
N LYS A 184 5.25 -11.26 -9.45
CA LYS A 184 6.58 -11.18 -10.09
C LYS A 184 6.51 -11.48 -11.58
N PHE A 185 5.82 -12.54 -12.00
CA PHE A 185 5.67 -12.87 -13.41
C PHE A 185 4.93 -11.77 -14.18
N ALA A 186 3.85 -11.24 -13.62
CA ALA A 186 3.12 -10.13 -14.25
C ALA A 186 3.99 -8.87 -14.40
N ILE A 187 4.84 -8.55 -13.41
CA ILE A 187 5.79 -7.43 -13.52
C ILE A 187 6.78 -7.67 -14.66
N LEU A 188 7.32 -8.88 -14.78
CA LEU A 188 8.28 -9.20 -15.83
C LEU A 188 7.64 -9.13 -17.21
N GLU A 189 6.39 -9.58 -17.38
CA GLU A 189 5.63 -9.48 -18.62
C GLU A 189 5.35 -8.02 -19.01
N LEU A 190 5.05 -7.15 -18.04
CA LEU A 190 4.87 -5.72 -18.29
C LEU A 190 6.18 -4.98 -18.62
N ALA A 191 7.33 -5.59 -18.31
CA ALA A 191 8.65 -5.01 -18.53
C ALA A 191 9.36 -5.55 -19.80
N GLU A 192 8.67 -6.38 -20.59
CA GLU A 192 9.10 -6.83 -21.93
C GLU A 192 8.78 -5.79 -23.02
#